data_AF-A0A381V2N4-F1
#
_entry.id   AF-A0A381V2N4-F1
#
_cell.length_a   1.000
_cell.length_b   1.000
_cell.length_c   1.000
_cell.angle_alpha   90.00
_cell.angle_beta   90.00
_cell.angle_gamma   90.00
#
_symmetry.space_group_name_H-M   'P 1'
#
loop_
_entity.id
_entity.type
_entity.pdbx_description
1 polymer ?
#
loop_
_entity_poly.entity_id
_entity_poly.type
_entity_poly.pdbx_seq_one_letter_code
_entity_poly.pdbx_strand_id
1 'polypeptide(L)'
;MYIVFFLILAVLAYGALFWRDKPLLLLLGIVATTVILLAPIDGSVIIGTEFDSNWTGTEQGTSTDLDRTGSDDLVILALDPEGWDFQVWIWLHIAILIIHSVGFFTILMRAVF
;
A
#
# COMPACT_ATOMS: atom_id res chain seq x y z
N MET A 1 4.57 3.15 10.38
CA MET A 1 3.10 2.92 10.37
C MET A 1 2.53 2.65 8.97
N TYR A 2 3.01 3.30 7.90
CA TYR A 2 2.49 3.10 6.54
C TYR A 2 2.71 1.71 5.92
N ILE A 3 3.81 1.01 6.23
CA ILE A 3 4.07 -0.37 5.71
C ILE A 3 2.99 -1.36 6.15
N VAL A 4 2.59 -1.34 7.41
CA VAL A 4 1.59 -2.29 7.94
C VAL A 4 0.25 -2.06 7.26
N PHE A 5 -0.11 -0.80 7.04
CA PHE A 5 -1.31 -0.42 6.30
C PHE A 5 -1.28 -0.94 4.84
N PHE A 6 -0.18 -0.73 4.12
CA PHE A 6 -0.02 -1.26 2.76
C PHE A 6 -0.05 -2.79 2.71
N LEU A 7 0.56 -3.47 3.68
CA LEU A 7 0.51 -4.92 3.77
C LEU A 7 -0.90 -5.43 4.01
N ILE A 8 -1.66 -4.79 4.91
CA ILE A 8 -3.07 -5.14 5.14
C ILE A 8 -3.89 -4.91 3.86
N LEU A 9 -3.71 -3.78 3.18
CA LEU A 9 -4.37 -3.51 1.92
C LEU A 9 -4.02 -4.55 0.85
N ALA A 10 -2.74 -4.89 0.70
CA ALA A 10 -2.29 -5.90 -0.25
C ALA A 10 -2.91 -7.27 0.06
N VAL A 11 -2.92 -7.68 1.34
CA VAL A 11 -3.54 -8.94 1.76
C VAL A 11 -5.04 -8.93 1.49
N LEU A 12 -5.74 -7.81 1.71
CA LEU A 12 -7.18 -7.72 1.43
C LEU A 12 -7.48 -7.69 -0.06
N ALA A 13 -6.76 -6.88 -0.84
CA ALA A 13 -6.94 -6.76 -2.28
C ALA A 13 -6.59 -8.07 -3.00
N TYR A 14 -5.40 -8.63 -2.78
CA TYR A 14 -4.97 -9.84 -3.46
C TYR A 14 -5.53 -11.11 -2.82
N GLY A 15 -5.73 -11.12 -1.50
CA GLY A 15 -6.32 -12.26 -0.79
C GLY A 15 -7.79 -12.48 -1.16
N ALA A 16 -8.55 -11.40 -1.45
CA ALA A 16 -9.93 -11.52 -1.91
C ALA A 16 -10.07 -12.31 -3.22
N LEU A 17 -9.01 -12.41 -4.04
CA LEU A 17 -9.01 -13.23 -5.25
C LEU A 17 -9.09 -14.73 -4.96
N PHE A 18 -8.68 -15.20 -3.78
CA PHE A 18 -8.66 -16.61 -3.42
C PHE A 18 -9.92 -17.07 -2.68
N TRP A 19 -10.57 -16.18 -1.94
CA TRP A 19 -11.79 -16.47 -1.15
C TRP A 19 -13.01 -15.73 -1.71
N ARG A 20 -13.29 -15.97 -3.00
CA ARG A 20 -14.38 -15.29 -3.74
C ARG A 20 -15.78 -15.72 -3.32
N ASP A 21 -15.91 -16.73 -2.47
CA ASP A 21 -17.19 -17.19 -1.93
C ASP A 21 -17.71 -16.29 -0.80
N LYS A 22 -16.88 -15.40 -0.25
CA LYS A 22 -17.23 -14.52 0.86
C LYS A 22 -17.59 -13.10 0.37
N PRO A 23 -18.86 -12.66 0.43
CA PRO A 23 -19.27 -11.35 -0.10
C PRO A 23 -18.65 -10.18 0.67
N LEU A 24 -18.50 -10.28 1.99
CA LEU A 24 -17.83 -9.26 2.81
C LEU A 24 -16.36 -9.09 2.40
N LEU A 25 -15.67 -10.20 2.15
CA LEU A 25 -14.27 -10.17 1.75
C LEU A 25 -14.10 -9.58 0.35
N LEU A 26 -15.02 -9.87 -0.58
CA LEU A 26 -15.03 -9.24 -1.90
C LEU A 26 -15.27 -7.73 -1.80
N LEU A 27 -16.19 -7.29 -0.93
CA LEU A 27 -16.43 -5.85 -0.70
C LEU A 27 -15.17 -5.16 -0.15
N LEU A 28 -14.54 -5.77 0.87
CA LEU A 28 -13.26 -5.31 1.41
C LEU A 28 -12.15 -5.32 0.34
N GLY A 29 -12.12 -6.34 -0.52
CA GLY A 29 -11.21 -6.45 -1.65
C GLY A 29 -11.40 -5.32 -2.65
N ILE A 30 -12.64 -4.97 -3.03
CA ILE A 30 -12.93 -3.82 -3.90
C ILE A 30 -12.36 -2.54 -3.31
N VAL A 31 -12.70 -2.24 -2.04
CA VAL A 31 -12.21 -1.03 -1.36
C VAL A 31 -10.68 -1.02 -1.32
N ALA A 32 -10.06 -2.12 -0.93
CA ALA A 32 -8.60 -2.22 -0.84
C ALA A 32 -7.92 -2.06 -2.20
N THR A 33 -8.43 -2.70 -3.26
CA THR A 33 -7.88 -2.56 -4.62
C THR A 33 -8.03 -1.13 -5.13
N THR A 34 -9.14 -0.44 -4.85
CA THR A 34 -9.31 0.98 -5.22
C THR A 34 -8.30 1.86 -4.50
N VAL A 35 -8.08 1.68 -3.20
CA VAL A 35 -7.10 2.47 -2.45
C VAL A 35 -5.68 2.22 -2.95
N ILE A 36 -5.31 0.96 -3.20
CA ILE A 36 -3.97 0.61 -3.74
C ILE A 36 -3.78 1.17 -5.16
N LEU A 37 -4.79 1.11 -6.01
CA LEU A 37 -4.76 1.68 -7.36
C LEU A 37 -4.44 3.19 -7.32
N LEU A 38 -5.03 3.92 -6.37
CA LEU A 38 -4.87 5.37 -6.25
C LEU A 38 -3.58 5.80 -5.55
N ALA A 39 -2.92 4.89 -4.81
CA ALA A 39 -1.74 5.18 -4.01
C ALA A 39 -0.59 5.90 -4.77
N PRO A 40 -0.19 5.49 -5.99
CA PRO A 40 0.90 6.14 -6.71
C PRO A 40 0.50 7.41 -7.49
N ILE A 41 -0.77 7.85 -7.45
CA ILE A 41 -1.26 8.97 -8.27
C ILE A 41 -0.69 10.32 -7.80
N ASP A 42 -0.47 10.47 -6.49
CA ASP A 42 0.02 11.72 -5.89
C ASP A 42 1.56 11.72 -5.68
N GLY A 43 2.26 10.76 -6.30
CA GLY A 43 3.71 10.62 -6.25
C GLY A 43 4.19 9.34 -5.57
N SER A 44 5.51 9.27 -5.37
CA SER A 44 6.16 8.14 -4.73
C SER A 44 5.64 7.93 -3.31
N VAL A 45 5.29 6.69 -2.98
CA VAL A 45 4.99 6.28 -1.61
C VAL A 45 6.33 6.02 -0.91
N ILE A 46 6.72 6.95 -0.05
CA ILE A 46 8.00 6.93 0.68
C ILE A 46 7.70 6.86 2.18
N ILE A 47 8.51 6.12 2.92
CA ILE A 47 8.62 6.27 4.38
C ILE A 47 9.90 7.02 4.67
N GLY A 48 9.78 8.26 5.13
CA GLY A 48 10.87 8.93 5.83
C GLY A 48 10.99 8.38 7.24
N THR A 49 12.15 7.85 7.60
CA THR A 49 12.53 7.67 9.00
C THR A 49 13.33 8.89 9.41
N GLU A 50 12.69 9.78 10.17
CA GLU A 50 13.35 10.90 10.82
C GLU A 50 14.06 10.37 12.08
N PHE A 51 15.39 10.55 12.14
CA PHE A 51 16.15 10.29 13.35
C PHE A 51 16.45 11.64 14.03
N ASP A 52 15.77 11.92 15.14
CA ASP A 52 16.13 13.02 16.05
C ASP A 52 17.11 12.47 17.10
N SER A 53 18.42 12.71 16.90
CA SER A 53 19.46 12.32 17.85
C SER A 53 19.65 13.36 18.96
N ASN A 54 18.59 13.80 19.62
CA ASN A 54 18.69 14.55 20.88
C ASN A 54 19.03 13.66 22.09
N TRP A 55 19.83 12.60 21.90
CA TRP A 55 20.32 11.78 23.01
C TRP A 55 21.43 12.55 23.72
N THR A 56 21.05 13.29 24.76
CA THR A 56 21.94 13.90 25.75
C THR A 56 22.57 12.81 26.63
N GLY A 57 23.51 12.06 26.05
CA GLY A 57 24.35 11.10 26.75
C GLY A 57 25.62 11.80 27.22
N THR A 58 25.75 11.93 28.53
CA THR A 58 26.87 12.50 29.29
C THR A 58 28.25 12.15 28.70
N GLU A 59 29.10 13.16 28.57
CA GLU A 59 30.48 13.09 28.09
C GLU A 59 31.32 11.98 28.75
N GLN A 60 32.05 11.20 27.94
CA GLN A 60 33.52 11.16 28.08
C GLN A 60 34.21 10.59 26.83
N GLY A 61 34.91 11.48 26.11
CA GLY A 61 36.08 11.11 25.30
C GLY A 61 35.82 10.77 23.83
N THR A 62 36.24 11.68 22.96
CA THR A 62 36.43 11.61 21.49
C THR A 62 35.21 11.85 20.60
N SER A 63 35.31 12.97 19.86
CA SER A 63 34.34 13.49 18.90
C SER A 63 34.06 12.50 17.77
N THR A 64 32.89 11.88 17.80
CA THR A 64 32.30 11.28 16.60
C THR A 64 30.94 11.95 16.43
N ASP A 65 30.92 13.01 15.62
CA ASP A 65 29.78 13.64 14.97
C ASP A 65 28.38 13.22 15.51
N LEU A 66 27.95 13.86 16.61
CA LEU A 66 26.66 13.62 17.28
C LEU A 66 25.52 14.48 16.71
N ASP A 67 25.79 15.27 15.66
CA ASP A 67 24.83 16.19 15.03
C ASP A 67 24.38 15.71 13.64
N ARG A 68 24.19 14.40 13.47
CA ARG A 68 23.66 13.85 12.20
C ARG A 68 22.13 13.79 12.24
N THR A 69 21.48 14.93 12.08
CA THR A 69 20.08 14.97 11.66
C THR A 69 19.99 14.52 10.21
N GLY A 70 19.26 13.43 9.94
CA GLY A 70 19.02 12.92 8.59
C GLY A 70 17.66 12.23 8.49
N SER A 71 17.05 12.30 7.31
CA SER A 71 15.93 11.45 6.92
C SER A 71 16.47 10.35 6.05
N ASP A 72 16.22 9.09 6.42
CA ASP A 72 16.37 7.96 5.50
C ASP A 72 15.01 7.70 4.87
N ASP A 73 14.95 7.82 3.54
CA ASP A 73 13.73 7.66 2.77
C ASP A 73 13.68 6.25 2.18
N LEU A 74 12.86 5.38 2.77
CA LEU A 74 12.57 4.06 2.22
C LEU A 74 11.42 4.17 1.22
N VAL A 75 11.73 4.05 -0.07
CA VAL A 75 10.74 4.04 -1.15
C VAL A 75 9.98 2.70 -1.15
N ILE A 76 8.68 2.73 -0.84
CA ILE A 76 7.79 1.56 -0.89
C ILE A 76 7.29 1.32 -2.32
N LEU A 77 6.87 2.40 -2.99
CA LEU A 77 6.30 2.35 -4.33
C LEU A 77 6.58 3.67 -5.03
N ALA A 78 7.50 3.68 -5.98
CA ALA A 78 7.71 4.79 -6.89
C ALA A 78 7.42 4.29 -8.30
N LEU A 79 6.31 4.76 -8.88
CA LEU A 79 5.96 4.49 -10.26
C LEU A 79 6.03 5.82 -11.00
N ASP A 80 6.81 5.85 -12.08
CA ASP A 80 6.81 6.97 -13.00
C ASP A 80 5.43 7.04 -13.69
N PRO A 81 4.66 8.13 -13.54
CA PRO A 81 3.34 8.26 -14.16
C PRO A 81 3.34 8.11 -15.68
N GLU A 82 4.47 8.42 -16.34
CA GLU A 82 4.65 8.28 -17.78
C GLU A 82 5.27 6.93 -18.17
N GLY A 83 5.73 6.16 -17.19
CA GLY A 83 6.37 4.87 -17.37
C GLY A 83 5.40 3.74 -17.70
N TRP A 84 5.92 2.74 -18.42
CA TRP A 84 5.19 1.49 -18.71
C TRP A 84 4.72 0.78 -17.43
N ASP A 85 5.50 0.87 -16.35
CA ASP A 85 5.21 0.23 -15.07
C ASP A 85 3.93 0.78 -14.42
N PHE A 86 3.65 2.08 -14.57
CA PHE A 86 2.42 2.70 -14.09
C PHE A 86 1.19 2.24 -14.90
N GLN A 87 1.34 2.07 -16.22
CA GLN A 87 0.26 1.51 -17.04
C GLN A 87 -0.06 0.07 -16.64
N VAL A 88 0.97 -0.77 -16.46
CA VAL A 88 0.79 -2.16 -15.99
C VAL A 88 0.13 -2.19 -14.61
N TRP A 89 0.56 -1.30 -13.70
CA TRP A 89 -0.04 -1.16 -12.38
C TRP A 89 -1.54 -0.87 -12.46
N ILE A 90 -1.93 0.14 -13.25
CA ILE A 90 -3.33 0.50 -13.44
C ILE A 90 -4.13 -0.67 -14.01
N TRP A 91 -3.66 -1.27 -15.11
CA TRP A 91 -4.42 -2.33 -15.79
C TRP A 91 -4.56 -3.58 -14.94
N LEU A 92 -3.52 -3.95 -14.18
CA LEU A 92 -3.57 -5.06 -13.23
C LEU A 92 -4.67 -4.82 -12.18
N HIS A 93 -4.67 -3.65 -11.55
CA HIS A 93 -5.63 -3.33 -10.49
C HIS A 93 -7.07 -3.15 -11.03
N ILE A 94 -7.24 -2.63 -12.24
CA ILE A 94 -8.53 -2.60 -12.94
C ILE A 94 -9.05 -4.02 -13.17
N ALA A 95 -8.20 -4.94 -13.66
CA ALA A 95 -8.61 -6.33 -13.89
C ALA A 95 -9.06 -7.01 -12.59
N ILE A 96 -8.33 -6.78 -11.48
CA ILE A 96 -8.69 -7.29 -10.16
C ILE A 96 -10.03 -6.71 -9.68
N LEU A 97 -10.26 -5.40 -9.87
CA LEU A 97 -11.53 -4.75 -9.53
C LEU A 97 -12.72 -5.36 -10.29
N ILE A 98 -12.54 -5.65 -11.58
CA ILE A 98 -13.57 -6.32 -12.39
C ILE A 98 -13.88 -7.70 -11.80
N ILE A 99 -12.84 -8.49 -11.48
CA ILE A 99 -13.01 -9.83 -10.89
C ILE A 99 -13.79 -9.76 -9.57
N HIS A 100 -13.41 -8.84 -8.68
CA HIS A 100 -14.11 -8.69 -7.40
C HIS A 100 -15.55 -8.23 -7.59
N SER A 101 -15.79 -7.26 -8.48
CA SER A 101 -17.12 -6.72 -8.74
C SER A 101 -18.03 -7.79 -9.33
N VAL A 102 -17.59 -8.50 -10.37
CA VAL A 102 -18.37 -9.59 -10.99
C VAL A 102 -18.68 -10.69 -9.98
N GLY A 103 -17.70 -11.10 -9.18
CA GLY A 103 -17.90 -12.08 -8.12
C GLY A 103 -18.94 -11.62 -7.09
N PHE A 104 -18.83 -10.38 -6.63
CA PHE A 104 -19.72 -9.81 -5.62
C PHE A 104 -21.16 -9.70 -6.12
N PHE A 105 -21.35 -9.12 -7.31
CA PHE A 105 -22.68 -8.98 -7.91
C PHE A 105 -23.29 -10.34 -8.26
N THR A 106 -22.49 -11.34 -8.64
CA THR A 106 -23.00 -12.70 -8.87
C THR A 106 -23.58 -13.31 -7.59
N ILE A 107 -22.90 -13.15 -6.45
CA ILE A 107 -23.40 -13.62 -5.15
C ILE A 107 -24.68 -12.88 -4.77
N LEU A 108 -24.71 -11.54 -4.93
CA LEU A 108 -25.90 -10.76 -4.63
C LEU A 108 -27.09 -11.17 -5.49
N MET A 109 -26.91 -11.33 -6.80
CA MET A 109 -27.98 -11.77 -7.69
C MET A 109 -28.50 -13.16 -7.26
N ARG A 110 -27.61 -14.09 -6.94
CA ARG A 110 -28.00 -15.43 -6.43
C ARG A 110 -28.74 -15.41 -5.10
N ALA A 111 -28.58 -14.37 -4.29
CA ALA A 111 -29.31 -14.24 -3.02
C ALA A 111 -30.71 -13.62 -3.20
N VAL A 112 -30.96 -12.96 -4.33
CA VAL A 112 -32.22 -12.29 -4.65
C VAL A 112 -33.17 -13.20 -5.43
N PHE A 113 -32.65 -14.19 -6.15
CA PHE A 113 -33.40 -15.23 -6.86
C PHE A 113 -33.50 -16.52 -6.04
#